data_AF-A0A965FKC4-F1
#
_entry.id   AF-A0A965FKC4-F1
#
_cell.length_a   1.000
_cell.length_b   1.000
_cell.length_c   1.000
_cell.angle_alpha   90.00
_cell.angle_beta   90.00
_cell.angle_gamma   90.00
#
_symmetry.space_group_name_H-M   'P 1'
#
loop_
_entity.id
_entity.type
_entity.pdbx_description
1 polymer ?
#
loop_
_entity_poly.entity_id
_entity_poly.type
_entity_poly.pdbx_seq_one_letter_code
_entity_poly.pdbx_strand_id
1 'polypeptide(L)'
;MTTDSTRSPLSPHRASYTQQFRAVGALLGAAIGDALGAPFEFKAGGLFSARFPEPVIGGVGEMIGGGGFGWAPGEFTDDTQMAMALAESLIRNDGLDLDDLWERFRAWAQSAKDVGIVTSIVLSRDSRHGAAEHGHEATNGRSASNGCVMRVAPVGIIGARLGSDSTIALAAEQARLTHFDPAAAVGAALVAELIRHIIVTGEFRGVAEAVLDRFAAEGHFDAAVVDGYRPFVAGSFDPLAPGLPGNGSVWTTVGQALWAVRTTSTFEQAMRTVIDLGGDTDTVAAVTGSIAGALHGVQRIPVRWTTYVHGYLRMPDGSQKEYRMQDLIDVARMLVGKETSRMSYVEPPVGPLKVHPDGVHAANLDGAARAPRDHAVVTLCMPEDRFLQHVNRRQIFIRDKENPANEDLLFVVRDAVEAIDAFLAEGREVVVHCHGGRSRTGLVLKAWYMSRHGASHDEAHAWLRGRWEHYETWTQSFWDFLEDEWTAHVAGKRA
;
A
#
# COMPACT_ATOMS: atom_id res chain seq x y z
N MET A 1 -14.50 0.54 -35.21
CA MET A 1 -13.34 1.30 -34.71
C MET A 1 -13.63 1.70 -33.27
N THR A 2 -13.48 0.75 -32.36
CA THR A 2 -13.47 1.00 -30.91
C THR A 2 -12.05 1.44 -30.58
N THR A 3 -11.85 2.70 -30.22
CA THR A 3 -10.59 3.16 -29.66
C THR A 3 -10.34 2.38 -28.38
N ASP A 4 -9.33 1.52 -28.39
CA ASP A 4 -8.90 0.70 -27.27
C ASP A 4 -8.37 1.62 -26.15
N SER A 5 -9.24 1.98 -25.21
CA SER A 5 -8.93 2.89 -24.10
C SER A 5 -7.86 2.33 -23.14
N THR A 6 -7.46 1.06 -23.31
CA THR A 6 -6.43 0.41 -22.48
C THR A 6 -4.99 0.80 -22.88
N ARG A 7 -4.81 1.33 -24.10
CA ARG A 7 -3.51 1.68 -24.70
C ARG A 7 -3.08 3.12 -24.48
N SER A 8 -4.04 4.03 -24.32
CA SER A 8 -3.73 5.46 -24.24
C SER A 8 -3.16 5.78 -22.85
N PRO A 9 -1.95 6.35 -22.75
CA PRO A 9 -1.41 6.82 -21.49
C PRO A 9 -2.32 7.87 -20.85
N LEU A 10 -2.23 8.03 -19.53
CA LEU A 10 -2.84 9.18 -18.87
C LEU A 10 -2.31 10.46 -19.50
N SER A 11 -3.23 11.41 -19.80
CA SER A 11 -2.83 12.73 -20.25
C SER A 11 -1.80 13.30 -19.27
N PRO A 12 -0.70 13.92 -19.76
CA PRO A 12 0.41 14.42 -18.94
C PRO A 12 0.01 15.42 -17.85
N HIS A 13 -1.26 15.84 -17.79
CA HIS A 13 -1.74 16.79 -16.81
C HIS A 13 -2.62 16.24 -15.68
N ARG A 14 -3.43 15.17 -15.79
CA ARG A 14 -4.32 14.79 -14.67
C ARG A 14 -4.75 13.32 -14.60
N ALA A 15 -3.99 12.49 -13.87
CA ALA A 15 -4.56 11.31 -13.21
C ALA A 15 -5.79 11.74 -12.37
N SER A 16 -6.91 11.02 -12.50
CA SER A 16 -8.11 11.24 -11.67
C SER A 16 -7.81 10.97 -10.19
N TYR A 17 -8.71 11.35 -9.29
CA TYR A 17 -8.54 11.03 -7.87
C TYR A 17 -8.57 9.52 -7.62
N THR A 18 -9.50 8.80 -8.25
CA THR A 18 -9.52 7.34 -8.30
C THR A 18 -8.17 6.76 -8.74
N GLN A 19 -7.62 7.21 -9.87
CA GLN A 19 -6.33 6.70 -10.36
C GLN A 19 -5.19 6.98 -9.38
N GLN A 20 -5.20 8.13 -8.72
CA GLN A 20 -4.24 8.44 -7.65
C GLN A 20 -4.44 7.52 -6.43
N PHE A 21 -5.67 7.22 -6.03
CA PHE A 21 -5.94 6.30 -4.92
C PHE A 21 -5.48 4.88 -5.21
N ARG A 22 -5.64 4.42 -6.45
CA ARG A 22 -5.12 3.13 -6.91
C ARG A 22 -3.60 3.13 -6.96
N ALA A 23 -2.96 4.17 -7.49
CA ALA A 23 -1.51 4.29 -7.51
C ALA A 23 -0.90 4.29 -6.10
N VAL A 24 -1.48 5.08 -5.19
CA VAL A 24 -1.08 5.11 -3.78
C VAL A 24 -1.34 3.75 -3.12
N GLY A 25 -2.50 3.15 -3.38
CA GLY A 25 -2.86 1.83 -2.89
C GLY A 25 -1.87 0.77 -3.33
N ALA A 26 -1.38 0.82 -4.57
CA ALA A 26 -0.40 -0.13 -5.09
C ALA A 26 0.94 -0.06 -4.33
N LEU A 27 1.49 1.14 -4.12
CA LEU A 27 2.78 1.27 -3.44
C LEU A 27 2.66 1.02 -1.92
N LEU A 28 1.64 1.58 -1.27
CA LEU A 28 1.38 1.31 0.16
C LEU A 28 1.02 -0.15 0.38
N GLY A 29 0.22 -0.75 -0.51
CA GLY A 29 -0.18 -2.14 -0.42
C GLY A 29 1.02 -3.08 -0.48
N ALA A 30 2.00 -2.80 -1.35
CA ALA A 30 3.27 -3.53 -1.37
C ALA A 30 3.99 -3.45 -0.02
N ALA A 31 4.17 -2.23 0.51
CA ALA A 31 4.85 -2.00 1.78
C ALA A 31 4.14 -2.61 2.99
N ILE A 32 2.81 -2.65 2.96
CA ILE A 32 1.98 -3.28 3.99
C ILE A 32 2.11 -4.80 3.91
N GLY A 33 2.01 -5.36 2.71
CA GLY A 33 2.13 -6.81 2.49
C GLY A 33 3.49 -7.32 2.97
N ASP A 34 4.56 -6.66 2.54
CA ASP A 34 5.94 -6.88 2.99
C ASP A 34 6.03 -6.89 4.53
N ALA A 35 5.71 -5.77 5.18
CA ALA A 35 5.85 -5.64 6.64
C ALA A 35 4.90 -6.54 7.46
N LEU A 36 3.72 -6.90 6.92
CA LEU A 36 2.81 -7.87 7.55
C LEU A 36 3.29 -9.32 7.38
N GLY A 37 3.92 -9.63 6.25
CA GLY A 37 4.40 -10.96 5.89
C GLY A 37 5.73 -11.33 6.56
N ALA A 38 6.64 -10.38 6.73
CA ALA A 38 7.99 -10.61 7.28
C ALA A 38 8.04 -11.38 8.62
N PRO A 39 7.11 -11.18 9.58
CA PRO A 39 7.10 -11.96 10.83
C PRO A 39 6.81 -13.45 10.63
N PHE A 40 6.22 -13.84 9.50
CA PHE A 40 5.75 -15.21 9.19
C PHE A 40 6.62 -15.92 8.14
N GLU A 41 7.63 -15.23 7.64
CA GLU A 41 8.53 -15.71 6.59
C GLU A 41 9.19 -17.04 6.98
N PHE A 42 9.22 -17.96 6.01
CA PHE A 42 9.69 -19.35 6.08
C PHE A 42 9.02 -20.23 7.13
N LYS A 43 7.84 -19.85 7.63
CA LYS A 43 7.04 -20.67 8.55
C LYS A 43 5.89 -21.39 7.85
N ALA A 44 5.24 -22.28 8.60
CA ALA A 44 4.06 -22.98 8.14
C ALA A 44 2.88 -22.01 7.91
N GLY A 45 2.00 -22.37 6.97
CA GLY A 45 0.76 -21.63 6.73
C GLY A 45 -0.21 -21.64 7.92
N GLY A 46 -1.16 -20.71 7.91
CA GLY A 46 -2.20 -20.54 8.93
C GLY A 46 -1.75 -19.81 10.21
N LEU A 47 -0.48 -19.41 10.31
CA LEU A 47 0.04 -18.76 11.52
C LEU A 47 -0.47 -17.32 11.70
N PHE A 48 -0.80 -16.61 10.62
CA PHE A 48 -1.34 -15.25 10.73
C PHE A 48 -2.73 -15.32 11.36
N SER A 49 -3.63 -16.14 10.81
CA SER A 49 -4.98 -16.30 11.37
C SER A 49 -4.99 -16.96 12.75
N ALA A 50 -4.07 -17.89 13.03
CA ALA A 50 -3.94 -18.44 14.38
C ALA A 50 -3.52 -17.38 15.41
N ARG A 51 -2.67 -16.42 15.00
CA ARG A 51 -2.22 -15.33 15.86
C ARG A 51 -3.29 -14.24 16.01
N PHE A 52 -4.01 -13.95 14.93
CA PHE A 52 -5.01 -12.89 14.82
C PHE A 52 -6.33 -13.46 14.28
N PRO A 53 -7.07 -14.22 15.11
CA PRO A 53 -8.34 -14.82 14.70
C PRO A 53 -9.40 -13.75 14.38
N GLU A 54 -9.27 -12.57 15.00
CA GLU A 54 -10.06 -11.38 14.71
C GLU A 54 -9.12 -10.18 14.51
N PRO A 55 -9.54 -9.13 13.77
CA PRO A 55 -8.75 -7.92 13.57
C PRO A 55 -8.33 -7.26 14.88
N VAL A 56 -7.03 -7.00 15.06
CA VAL A 56 -6.52 -6.23 16.21
C VAL A 56 -6.52 -4.75 15.86
N ILE A 57 -7.60 -4.04 16.22
CA ILE A 57 -7.80 -2.62 15.85
C ILE A 57 -7.07 -1.66 16.79
N GLY A 58 -6.88 -2.02 18.05
CA GLY A 58 -6.19 -1.19 19.06
C GLY A 58 -4.66 -1.24 18.94
N GLY A 59 -3.96 -0.54 19.84
CA GLY A 59 -2.50 -0.51 19.89
C GLY A 59 -1.82 -0.27 18.53
N VAL A 60 -0.73 -1.01 18.29
CA VAL A 60 -0.02 -1.07 16.99
C VAL A 60 -0.66 -2.05 16.00
N GLY A 61 -1.79 -2.67 16.36
CA GLY A 61 -2.51 -3.62 15.53
C GLY A 61 -1.71 -4.90 15.21
N GLU A 62 -1.77 -5.32 13.95
CA GLU A 62 -1.21 -6.59 13.46
C GLU A 62 0.22 -6.44 12.89
N MET A 63 0.75 -5.21 12.82
CA MET A 63 2.08 -4.88 12.31
C MET A 63 3.17 -5.21 13.35
N ILE A 64 3.31 -6.47 13.74
CA ILE A 64 4.07 -6.87 14.93
C ILE A 64 5.60 -6.87 14.79
N GLY A 65 6.13 -6.85 13.57
CA GLY A 65 7.57 -7.02 13.33
C GLY A 65 8.08 -8.39 13.82
N GLY A 66 9.37 -8.48 14.12
CA GLY A 66 10.05 -9.73 14.48
C GLY A 66 10.60 -10.44 13.25
N GLY A 67 10.23 -11.71 13.04
CA GLY A 67 10.78 -12.52 11.93
C GLY A 67 12.24 -12.91 12.13
N GLY A 68 12.86 -13.46 11.08
CA GLY A 68 14.25 -13.95 11.12
C GLY A 68 15.30 -12.85 11.36
N PHE A 69 14.98 -11.62 10.95
CA PHE A 69 15.89 -10.47 10.98
C PHE A 69 15.57 -9.43 12.07
N GLY A 70 14.59 -9.69 12.93
CA GLY A 70 14.24 -8.80 14.04
C GLY A 70 13.71 -7.43 13.60
N TRP A 71 12.83 -7.42 12.60
CA TRP A 71 12.17 -6.24 12.06
C TRP A 71 11.39 -5.47 13.14
N ALA A 72 11.42 -4.14 13.11
CA ALA A 72 10.57 -3.33 13.99
C ALA A 72 9.09 -3.47 13.58
N PRO A 73 8.14 -3.20 14.49
CA PRO A 73 6.71 -3.15 14.17
C PRO A 73 6.39 -2.24 12.98
N GLY A 74 5.98 -2.83 11.86
CA GLY A 74 5.71 -2.11 10.60
C GLY A 74 6.93 -1.78 9.75
N GLU A 75 8.12 -2.29 10.09
CA GLU A 75 9.31 -2.17 9.25
C GLU A 75 9.19 -3.08 8.02
N PHE A 76 9.30 -2.50 6.81
CA PHE A 76 9.33 -3.25 5.55
C PHE A 76 10.76 -3.72 5.20
N THR A 77 10.86 -4.78 4.41
CA THR A 77 12.09 -5.53 4.10
C THR A 77 12.68 -5.15 2.73
N ASP A 78 13.46 -6.03 2.12
CA ASP A 78 14.11 -5.78 0.83
C ASP A 78 13.10 -5.59 -0.31
N ASP A 79 11.91 -6.21 -0.26
CA ASP A 79 10.87 -6.02 -1.28
C ASP A 79 10.56 -4.53 -1.50
N THR A 80 10.22 -3.83 -0.42
CA THR A 80 9.85 -2.41 -0.47
C THR A 80 11.09 -1.53 -0.53
N GLN A 81 12.20 -1.88 0.14
CA GLN A 81 13.43 -1.09 0.05
C GLN A 81 13.95 -1.01 -1.39
N MET A 82 13.98 -2.13 -2.12
CA MET A 82 14.35 -2.17 -3.53
C MET A 82 13.30 -1.49 -4.41
N ALA A 83 12.00 -1.60 -4.08
CA ALA A 83 10.95 -0.84 -4.78
C ALA A 83 11.18 0.68 -4.63
N MET A 84 11.54 1.16 -3.45
CA MET A 84 11.80 2.59 -3.22
C MET A 84 13.06 3.07 -3.93
N ALA A 85 14.13 2.26 -3.95
CA ALA A 85 15.31 2.57 -4.75
C ALA A 85 14.97 2.70 -6.25
N LEU A 86 14.13 1.79 -6.78
CA LEU A 86 13.63 1.86 -8.15
C LEU A 86 12.77 3.10 -8.38
N ALA A 87 11.84 3.41 -7.47
CA ALA A 87 10.97 4.58 -7.57
C ALA A 87 11.76 5.89 -7.60
N GLU A 88 12.76 6.04 -6.74
CA GLU A 88 13.64 7.21 -6.70
C GLU A 88 14.43 7.39 -8.00
N SER A 89 14.94 6.29 -8.57
CA SER A 89 15.62 6.30 -9.87
C SER A 89 14.66 6.74 -10.99
N LEU A 90 13.45 6.17 -11.02
CA LEU A 90 12.43 6.50 -12.01
C LEU A 90 11.98 7.97 -11.93
N ILE A 91 11.83 8.51 -10.72
CA ILE A 91 11.45 9.91 -10.50
C ILE A 91 12.60 10.85 -10.90
N ARG A 92 13.83 10.53 -10.48
CA ARG A 92 15.01 11.38 -10.75
C ARG A 92 15.30 11.51 -12.23
N ASN A 93 15.17 10.42 -12.98
CA ASN A 93 15.59 10.33 -14.38
C ASN A 93 14.42 10.41 -15.36
N ASP A 94 13.18 10.56 -14.86
CA ASP A 94 11.93 10.50 -15.62
C ASP A 94 11.82 9.25 -16.52
N GLY A 95 12.34 8.12 -16.03
CA GLY A 95 12.54 6.89 -16.80
C GLY A 95 13.55 5.97 -16.13
N LEU A 96 13.82 4.82 -16.73
CA LEU A 96 14.80 3.87 -16.19
C LEU A 96 16.21 4.25 -16.65
N ASP A 97 17.05 4.58 -15.68
CA ASP A 97 18.50 4.63 -15.82
C ASP A 97 19.08 3.44 -15.04
N LEU A 98 19.67 2.48 -15.78
CA LEU A 98 20.20 1.26 -15.19
C LEU A 98 21.49 1.48 -14.39
N ASP A 99 22.25 2.53 -14.70
CA ASP A 99 23.46 2.88 -13.95
C ASP A 99 23.10 3.55 -12.62
N ASP A 100 22.14 4.48 -12.62
CA ASP A 100 21.61 5.08 -11.38
C ASP A 100 20.94 4.01 -10.49
N LEU A 101 20.14 3.12 -11.08
CA LEU A 101 19.50 2.03 -10.34
C LEU A 101 20.52 1.06 -9.74
N TRP A 102 21.55 0.70 -10.50
CA TRP A 102 22.63 -0.17 -10.04
C TRP A 102 23.33 0.40 -8.80
N GLU A 103 23.72 1.67 -8.85
CA GLU A 103 24.41 2.31 -7.72
C GLU A 103 23.50 2.44 -6.49
N ARG A 104 22.18 2.65 -6.68
CA ARG A 104 21.22 2.63 -5.57
C ARG A 104 21.09 1.26 -4.93
N PHE A 105 21.01 0.19 -5.73
CA PHE A 105 20.98 -1.17 -5.18
C PHE A 105 22.28 -1.53 -4.47
N ARG A 106 23.44 -1.14 -5.00
CA ARG A 106 24.72 -1.34 -4.31
C ARG A 106 24.82 -0.52 -3.01
N ALA A 107 24.30 0.70 -2.99
CA ALA A 107 24.27 1.52 -1.78
C ALA A 107 23.35 0.91 -0.71
N TRP A 108 22.15 0.48 -1.12
CA TRP A 108 21.18 -0.21 -0.27
C TRP A 108 21.78 -1.49 0.37
N ALA A 109 22.37 -2.36 -0.45
CA ALA A 109 22.87 -3.66 -0.02
C ALA A 109 23.98 -3.58 1.05
N GLN A 110 24.66 -2.44 1.19
CA GLN A 110 25.68 -2.23 2.23
C GLN A 110 25.12 -2.21 3.65
N SER A 111 23.83 -1.89 3.81
CA SER A 111 23.17 -1.79 5.12
C SER A 111 21.88 -2.61 5.22
N ALA A 112 21.53 -3.35 4.17
CA ALA A 112 20.35 -4.19 4.14
C ALA A 112 20.48 -5.31 5.18
N LYS A 113 19.41 -5.55 5.95
CA LYS A 113 19.36 -6.66 6.91
C LYS A 113 19.14 -7.99 6.21
N ASP A 114 18.40 -7.96 5.11
CA ASP A 114 18.15 -9.09 4.25
C ASP A 114 18.42 -8.74 2.79
N VAL A 115 18.96 -9.70 2.05
CA VAL A 115 19.25 -9.61 0.62
C VAL A 115 19.15 -11.02 0.03
N GLY A 116 18.20 -11.24 -0.86
CA GLY A 116 18.06 -12.52 -1.57
C GLY A 116 19.37 -12.99 -2.25
N ILE A 117 19.58 -14.31 -2.29
CA ILE A 117 20.84 -14.95 -2.70
C ILE A 117 21.34 -14.48 -4.08
N VAL A 118 20.47 -14.50 -5.10
CA VAL A 118 20.82 -14.06 -6.46
C VAL A 118 21.22 -12.58 -6.46
N THR A 119 20.42 -11.74 -5.81
CA THR A 119 20.67 -10.29 -5.68
C THR A 119 22.01 -10.03 -4.98
N SER A 120 22.32 -10.74 -3.91
CA SER A 120 23.59 -10.61 -3.18
C SER A 120 24.80 -10.95 -4.06
N ILE A 121 24.73 -12.06 -4.80
CA ILE A 121 25.80 -12.46 -5.74
C ILE A 121 25.98 -11.40 -6.82
N VAL A 122 24.88 -10.93 -7.42
CA VAL A 122 24.92 -9.92 -8.48
C VAL A 122 25.54 -8.62 -7.98
N LEU A 123 25.07 -8.08 -6.85
CA LEU A 123 25.51 -6.78 -6.33
C LEU A 123 26.93 -6.83 -5.73
N SER A 124 27.51 -8.02 -5.52
CA SER A 124 28.92 -8.18 -5.17
C SER A 124 29.89 -7.82 -6.31
N ARG A 125 29.38 -7.66 -7.53
CA ARG A 125 30.17 -7.30 -8.72
C ARG A 125 30.43 -5.80 -8.76
N ASP A 126 31.57 -5.41 -9.33
CA ASP A 126 31.95 -3.99 -9.49
C ASP A 126 31.16 -3.29 -10.61
N SER A 127 30.55 -4.05 -11.52
CA SER A 127 29.82 -3.52 -12.67
C SER A 127 28.56 -4.34 -12.92
N ARG A 128 27.49 -3.67 -13.39
CA ARG A 128 26.24 -4.32 -13.80
C ARG A 128 26.39 -5.22 -15.03
N HIS A 129 27.37 -4.94 -15.90
CA HIS A 129 27.53 -5.67 -17.15
C HIS A 129 27.98 -7.11 -16.87
N GLY A 130 27.16 -8.09 -17.29
CA GLY A 130 27.38 -9.52 -17.04
C GLY A 130 27.11 -9.96 -15.61
N ALA A 131 26.69 -9.07 -14.69
CA ALA A 131 26.49 -9.43 -13.29
C ALA A 131 25.33 -10.40 -13.10
N ALA A 132 24.19 -10.16 -13.76
CA ALA A 132 23.04 -11.07 -13.70
C ALA A 132 23.34 -12.46 -14.29
N GLU A 133 24.06 -12.51 -15.41
CA GLU A 133 24.50 -13.77 -16.03
C GLU A 133 25.42 -14.55 -15.09
N HIS A 134 26.39 -13.87 -14.47
CA HIS A 134 27.23 -14.46 -13.43
C HIS A 134 26.39 -15.00 -12.25
N GLY A 135 25.40 -14.24 -11.79
CA GLY A 135 24.47 -14.71 -10.74
C GLY A 135 23.68 -15.95 -11.14
N HIS A 136 23.28 -16.05 -12.41
CA HIS A 136 22.61 -17.22 -12.96
C HIS A 136 23.52 -18.45 -13.01
N GLU A 137 24.74 -18.29 -13.52
CA GLU A 137 25.74 -19.36 -13.54
C GLU A 137 26.10 -19.82 -12.12
N ALA A 138 26.36 -18.88 -11.21
CA ALA A 138 26.73 -19.16 -9.82
C ALA A 138 25.63 -19.89 -9.03
N THR A 139 24.37 -19.79 -9.47
CA THR A 139 23.23 -20.50 -8.86
C THR A 139 22.86 -21.79 -9.61
N ASN A 140 23.68 -22.24 -10.57
CA ASN A 140 23.42 -23.37 -11.46
C ASN A 140 22.12 -23.20 -12.26
N GLY A 141 21.91 -21.99 -12.81
CA GLY A 141 20.74 -21.64 -13.61
C GLY A 141 19.48 -21.33 -12.80
N ARG A 142 19.56 -21.28 -11.47
CA ARG A 142 18.40 -21.06 -10.58
C ARG A 142 18.20 -19.60 -10.25
N SER A 143 18.05 -18.75 -11.27
CA SER A 143 17.77 -17.31 -11.12
C SER A 143 16.36 -16.90 -11.51
N ALA A 144 15.43 -17.85 -11.69
CA ALA A 144 13.98 -17.59 -11.80
C ALA A 144 13.34 -17.29 -10.44
N SER A 145 14.02 -16.48 -9.62
CA SER A 145 13.55 -16.06 -8.29
C SER A 145 12.70 -14.79 -8.36
N ASN A 146 11.93 -14.54 -7.30
CA ASN A 146 10.97 -13.44 -7.20
C ASN A 146 11.57 -12.06 -6.83
N GLY A 147 12.87 -11.99 -6.55
CA GLY A 147 13.58 -10.75 -6.17
C GLY A 147 13.45 -9.58 -7.17
N CYS A 148 13.06 -9.83 -8.41
CA CYS A 148 12.76 -8.78 -9.37
C CYS A 148 11.27 -8.39 -9.46
N VAL A 149 10.34 -9.30 -9.14
CA VAL A 149 8.89 -9.05 -9.23
C VAL A 149 8.37 -8.34 -7.99
N MET A 150 8.96 -8.60 -6.81
CA MET A 150 8.57 -7.95 -5.56
C MET A 150 8.62 -6.42 -5.60
N ARG A 151 9.53 -5.87 -6.41
CA ARG A 151 9.82 -4.44 -6.49
C ARG A 151 9.16 -3.71 -7.65
N VAL A 152 8.20 -4.31 -8.38
CA VAL A 152 7.67 -3.72 -9.64
C VAL A 152 6.54 -2.71 -9.47
N ALA A 153 6.00 -2.51 -8.27
CA ALA A 153 4.91 -1.55 -8.05
C ALA A 153 5.21 -0.14 -8.63
N PRO A 154 6.41 0.45 -8.47
CA PRO A 154 6.76 1.72 -9.10
C PRO A 154 6.68 1.72 -10.63
N VAL A 155 7.01 0.59 -11.27
CA VAL A 155 6.96 0.44 -12.75
C VAL A 155 5.51 0.42 -13.24
N GLY A 156 4.61 -0.28 -12.55
CA GLY A 156 3.18 -0.24 -12.89
C GLY A 156 2.58 1.15 -12.71
N ILE A 157 2.98 1.86 -11.64
CA ILE A 157 2.49 3.20 -11.33
C ILE A 157 2.96 4.23 -12.38
N ILE A 158 4.27 4.29 -12.66
CA ILE A 158 4.80 5.18 -13.72
C ILE A 158 4.25 4.78 -15.09
N GLY A 159 4.01 3.49 -15.31
CA GLY A 159 3.41 2.94 -16.51
C GLY A 159 2.06 3.57 -16.86
N ALA A 160 1.30 4.04 -15.85
CA ALA A 160 0.01 4.67 -16.09
C ALA A 160 0.14 5.91 -16.98
N ARG A 161 1.25 6.66 -16.88
CA ARG A 161 1.56 7.79 -17.78
C ARG A 161 2.36 7.41 -19.01
N LEU A 162 3.13 6.32 -18.98
CA LEU A 162 4.02 5.93 -20.09
C LEU A 162 3.36 4.99 -21.10
N GLY A 163 2.23 4.37 -20.75
CA GLY A 163 1.56 3.38 -21.58
C GLY A 163 2.14 1.98 -21.40
N SER A 164 1.47 1.01 -22.01
CA SER A 164 1.75 -0.40 -21.76
C SER A 164 3.12 -0.87 -22.27
N ASP A 165 3.51 -0.52 -23.50
CA ASP A 165 4.77 -0.99 -24.10
C ASP A 165 5.98 -0.55 -23.27
N SER A 166 5.97 0.71 -22.84
CA SER A 166 6.96 1.27 -21.92
C SER A 166 6.96 0.51 -20.59
N THR A 167 5.80 0.18 -20.06
CA THR A 167 5.68 -0.56 -18.78
C THR A 167 6.30 -1.95 -18.88
N ILE A 168 5.99 -2.68 -19.95
CA ILE A 168 6.52 -4.02 -20.24
C ILE A 168 8.04 -3.96 -20.39
N ALA A 169 8.55 -3.00 -21.17
CA ALA A 169 9.99 -2.81 -21.39
C ALA A 169 10.73 -2.48 -20.10
N LEU A 170 10.27 -1.47 -19.35
CA LEU A 170 10.90 -1.04 -18.08
C LEU A 170 10.92 -2.17 -17.05
N ALA A 171 9.84 -2.94 -16.93
CA ALA A 171 9.75 -4.05 -16.00
C ALA A 171 10.71 -5.20 -16.35
N ALA A 172 10.85 -5.49 -17.64
CA ALA A 172 11.79 -6.50 -18.12
C ALA A 172 13.25 -6.05 -17.95
N GLU A 173 13.57 -4.78 -18.23
CA GLU A 173 14.93 -4.24 -18.08
C GLU A 173 15.39 -4.19 -16.62
N GLN A 174 14.56 -3.71 -15.70
CA GLN A 174 14.91 -3.70 -14.28
C GLN A 174 15.05 -5.12 -13.71
N ALA A 175 14.32 -6.10 -14.25
CA ALA A 175 14.46 -7.49 -13.83
C ALA A 175 15.81 -8.06 -14.27
N ARG A 176 16.14 -7.90 -15.55
CA ARG A 176 17.40 -8.35 -16.16
C ARG A 176 18.65 -7.74 -15.52
N LEU A 177 18.53 -6.59 -14.83
CA LEU A 177 19.62 -6.02 -14.06
C LEU A 177 20.16 -6.98 -12.99
N THR A 178 19.30 -7.88 -12.46
CA THR A 178 19.65 -8.77 -11.34
C THR A 178 19.28 -10.24 -11.56
N HIS A 179 18.31 -10.51 -12.43
CA HIS A 179 17.78 -11.85 -12.64
C HIS A 179 17.85 -12.15 -14.15
N PHE A 180 18.81 -12.99 -14.55
CA PHE A 180 19.08 -13.27 -15.96
C PHE A 180 18.01 -14.15 -16.62
N ASP A 181 17.38 -15.03 -15.83
CA ASP A 181 16.38 -15.97 -16.32
C ASP A 181 15.20 -15.25 -17.02
N PRO A 182 14.85 -15.61 -18.27
CA PRO A 182 13.74 -15.00 -19.00
C PRO A 182 12.41 -15.04 -18.24
N ALA A 183 12.17 -16.07 -17.42
CA ALA A 183 10.98 -16.20 -16.59
C ALA A 183 10.80 -15.00 -15.64
N ALA A 184 11.91 -14.52 -15.08
CA ALA A 184 11.94 -13.40 -14.15
C ALA A 184 11.48 -12.10 -14.84
N ALA A 185 11.95 -11.86 -16.06
CA ALA A 185 11.54 -10.72 -16.87
C ALA A 185 10.06 -10.78 -17.28
N VAL A 186 9.55 -11.95 -17.67
CA VAL A 186 8.13 -12.14 -18.01
C VAL A 186 7.24 -11.91 -16.79
N GLY A 187 7.59 -12.48 -15.63
CA GLY A 187 6.82 -12.32 -14.40
C GLY A 187 6.77 -10.87 -13.91
N ALA A 188 7.91 -10.17 -13.95
CA ALA A 188 7.99 -8.75 -13.63
C ALA A 188 7.13 -7.91 -14.57
N ALA A 189 7.19 -8.16 -15.88
CA ALA A 189 6.39 -7.45 -16.88
C ALA A 189 4.89 -7.72 -16.73
N LEU A 190 4.50 -8.97 -16.47
CA LEU A 190 3.10 -9.36 -16.24
C LEU A 190 2.51 -8.60 -15.05
N VAL A 191 3.19 -8.60 -13.91
CA VAL A 191 2.70 -7.92 -12.69
C VAL A 191 2.70 -6.40 -12.86
N ALA A 192 3.75 -5.82 -13.45
CA ALA A 192 3.80 -4.37 -13.69
C ALA A 192 2.68 -3.90 -14.63
N GLU A 193 2.44 -4.62 -15.73
CA GLU A 193 1.36 -4.30 -16.67
C GLU A 193 -0.01 -4.50 -16.05
N LEU A 194 -0.19 -5.52 -15.20
CA LEU A 194 -1.43 -5.72 -14.46
C LEU A 194 -1.72 -4.54 -13.50
N ILE A 195 -0.73 -4.12 -12.71
CA ILE A 195 -0.86 -2.96 -11.80
C ILE A 195 -1.23 -1.71 -12.60
N ARG A 196 -0.52 -1.45 -13.71
CA ARG A 196 -0.81 -0.33 -14.61
C ARG A 196 -2.25 -0.39 -15.12
N HIS A 197 -2.66 -1.53 -15.64
CA HIS A 197 -4.00 -1.74 -16.19
C HIS A 197 -5.06 -1.42 -15.13
N ILE A 198 -4.94 -1.99 -13.93
CA ILE A 198 -5.87 -1.76 -12.83
C ILE A 198 -5.91 -0.27 -12.44
N ILE A 199 -4.75 0.40 -12.35
CA ILE A 199 -4.71 1.84 -12.05
C ILE A 199 -5.53 2.61 -13.09
N VAL A 200 -5.31 2.34 -14.38
CA VAL A 200 -5.95 3.08 -15.48
C VAL A 200 -7.45 2.76 -15.60
N THR A 201 -7.84 1.48 -15.54
CA THR A 201 -9.19 1.01 -15.89
C THR A 201 -10.03 0.67 -14.66
N GLY A 202 -9.41 0.14 -13.60
CA GLY A 202 -10.09 -0.44 -12.44
C GLY A 202 -10.47 -1.91 -12.60
N GLU A 203 -10.06 -2.52 -13.71
CA GLU A 203 -10.41 -3.89 -14.06
C GLU A 203 -9.26 -4.86 -13.70
N PHE A 204 -9.62 -6.05 -13.24
CA PHE A 204 -8.67 -7.11 -12.87
C PHE A 204 -9.01 -8.45 -13.54
N ARG A 205 -10.30 -8.78 -13.69
CA ARG A 205 -10.73 -10.11 -14.14
C ARG A 205 -10.29 -10.38 -15.59
N GLY A 206 -9.57 -11.48 -15.80
CA GLY A 206 -9.09 -11.90 -17.12
C GLY A 206 -7.92 -11.08 -17.67
N VAL A 207 -7.43 -10.09 -16.91
CA VAL A 207 -6.38 -9.17 -17.39
C VAL A 207 -5.04 -9.88 -17.48
N ALA A 208 -4.70 -10.76 -16.52
CA ALA A 208 -3.43 -11.50 -16.56
C ALA A 208 -3.33 -12.38 -17.80
N GLU A 209 -4.41 -13.10 -18.15
CA GLU A 209 -4.50 -13.92 -19.37
C GLU A 209 -4.38 -13.05 -20.63
N ALA A 210 -5.09 -11.91 -20.69
CA ALA A 210 -5.02 -10.99 -21.81
C ALA A 210 -3.61 -10.39 -22.00
N VAL A 211 -2.89 -10.13 -20.92
CA VAL A 211 -1.50 -9.64 -20.95
C VAL A 211 -0.57 -10.72 -21.52
N LEU A 212 -0.72 -11.99 -21.11
CA LEU A 212 0.07 -13.08 -21.68
C LEU A 212 -0.22 -13.31 -23.17
N ASP A 213 -1.50 -13.28 -23.57
CA ASP A 213 -1.87 -13.41 -24.98
C ASP A 213 -1.26 -12.30 -25.82
N ARG A 214 -1.19 -11.09 -25.26
CA ARG A 214 -0.52 -9.97 -25.90
C ARG A 214 0.99 -10.17 -25.99
N PHE A 215 1.65 -10.63 -24.93
CA PHE A 215 3.08 -10.94 -24.94
C PHE A 215 3.44 -11.92 -26.07
N ALA A 216 2.61 -12.94 -26.26
CA ALA A 216 2.77 -13.92 -27.34
C ALA A 216 2.49 -13.32 -28.72
N ALA A 217 1.38 -12.59 -28.88
CA ALA A 217 0.98 -12.03 -30.18
C ALA A 217 1.93 -10.95 -30.70
N GLU A 218 2.48 -10.13 -29.81
CA GLU A 218 3.37 -9.01 -30.16
C GLU A 218 4.87 -9.41 -30.09
N GLY A 219 5.18 -10.63 -29.66
CA GLY A 219 6.54 -11.15 -29.61
C GLY A 219 7.42 -10.41 -28.59
N HIS A 220 6.84 -9.93 -27.48
CA HIS A 220 7.60 -9.25 -26.42
C HIS A 220 8.60 -10.16 -25.72
N PHE A 221 8.29 -11.46 -25.66
CA PHE A 221 9.09 -12.49 -24.99
C PHE A 221 9.03 -13.80 -25.77
N ASP A 222 9.91 -14.74 -25.43
CA ASP A 222 9.87 -16.10 -25.96
C ASP A 222 8.54 -16.78 -25.62
N ALA A 223 7.87 -17.34 -26.63
CA ALA A 223 6.54 -17.90 -26.50
C ALA A 223 6.47 -19.06 -25.51
N ALA A 224 7.51 -19.89 -25.40
CA ALA A 224 7.52 -21.02 -24.48
C ALA A 224 7.57 -20.55 -23.02
N VAL A 225 8.27 -19.45 -22.74
CA VAL A 225 8.31 -18.85 -21.40
C VAL A 225 6.96 -18.20 -21.06
N VAL A 226 6.35 -17.51 -22.01
CA VAL A 226 4.99 -16.94 -21.84
C VAL A 226 3.97 -18.04 -21.58
N ASP A 227 3.99 -19.11 -22.37
CA ASP A 227 3.08 -20.25 -22.21
C ASP A 227 3.28 -20.97 -20.87
N GLY A 228 4.51 -20.95 -20.33
CA GLY A 228 4.82 -21.44 -18.99
C GLY A 228 4.06 -20.73 -17.86
N TYR A 229 3.63 -19.47 -18.04
CA TYR A 229 2.87 -18.72 -17.04
C TYR A 229 1.37 -19.05 -17.05
N ARG A 230 0.86 -19.66 -18.13
CA ARG A 230 -0.58 -19.92 -18.29
C ARG A 230 -1.19 -20.73 -17.14
N PRO A 231 -0.56 -21.81 -16.63
CA PRO A 231 -1.07 -22.54 -15.47
C PRO A 231 -1.15 -21.70 -14.19
N PHE A 232 -0.24 -20.74 -14.01
CA PHE A 232 -0.15 -19.89 -12.81
C PHE A 232 -1.18 -18.76 -12.82
N VAL A 233 -1.51 -18.22 -14.00
CA VAL A 233 -2.53 -17.17 -14.10
C VAL A 233 -3.95 -17.72 -14.16
N ALA A 234 -4.13 -18.99 -14.54
CA ALA A 234 -5.43 -19.61 -14.72
C ALA A 234 -6.32 -19.54 -13.47
N GLY A 235 -7.64 -19.39 -13.69
CA GLY A 235 -8.62 -19.42 -12.59
C GLY A 235 -8.66 -20.74 -11.81
N SER A 236 -8.13 -21.83 -12.37
CA SER A 236 -8.00 -23.14 -11.73
C SER A 236 -6.68 -23.35 -10.97
N PHE A 237 -5.82 -22.33 -10.87
CA PHE A 237 -4.57 -22.44 -10.13
C PHE A 237 -4.84 -22.75 -8.65
N ASP A 238 -4.19 -23.80 -8.14
CA ASP A 238 -4.19 -24.19 -6.73
C ASP A 238 -2.85 -23.77 -6.10
N PRO A 239 -2.84 -22.80 -5.16
CA PRO A 239 -1.61 -22.30 -4.54
C PRO A 239 -0.92 -23.32 -3.62
N LEU A 240 -1.58 -24.42 -3.28
CA LEU A 240 -1.07 -25.50 -2.43
C LEU A 240 -0.80 -26.79 -3.22
N ALA A 241 -0.88 -26.74 -4.55
CA ALA A 241 -0.64 -27.90 -5.39
C ALA A 241 0.76 -28.50 -5.13
N PRO A 242 0.88 -29.83 -5.05
CA PRO A 242 2.19 -30.46 -4.91
C PRO A 242 3.03 -30.25 -6.17
N GLY A 243 4.33 -30.00 -5.99
CA GLY A 243 5.28 -29.86 -7.11
C GLY A 243 5.29 -28.49 -7.77
N LEU A 244 4.67 -27.46 -7.17
CA LEU A 244 4.93 -26.08 -7.55
C LEU A 244 6.45 -25.76 -7.46
N PRO A 245 6.97 -24.87 -8.32
CA PRO A 245 8.30 -24.31 -8.13
C PRO A 245 8.46 -23.77 -6.69
N GLY A 246 9.69 -23.77 -6.18
CA GLY A 246 9.95 -23.39 -4.78
C GLY A 246 9.39 -22.00 -4.40
N ASN A 247 9.14 -21.76 -3.11
CA ASN A 247 8.40 -20.57 -2.66
C ASN A 247 9.01 -19.23 -3.11
N GLY A 248 10.35 -19.13 -3.18
CA GLY A 248 11.06 -17.95 -3.70
C GLY A 248 11.10 -17.84 -5.23
N SER A 249 10.33 -18.66 -5.95
CA SER A 249 10.24 -18.67 -7.41
C SER A 249 9.27 -17.62 -7.92
N VAL A 250 9.66 -16.89 -8.96
CA VAL A 250 8.78 -15.90 -9.61
C VAL A 250 7.44 -16.50 -10.06
N TRP A 251 7.45 -17.73 -10.58
CA TRP A 251 6.26 -18.45 -11.01
C TRP A 251 5.22 -18.62 -9.89
N THR A 252 5.66 -19.16 -8.76
CA THR A 252 4.81 -19.45 -7.59
C THR A 252 4.32 -18.16 -6.95
N THR A 253 5.19 -17.17 -6.77
CA THR A 253 4.83 -15.85 -6.24
C THR A 253 3.73 -15.19 -7.08
N VAL A 254 3.90 -15.15 -8.41
CA VAL A 254 2.89 -14.55 -9.30
C VAL A 254 1.56 -15.31 -9.22
N GLY A 255 1.59 -16.65 -9.29
CA GLY A 255 0.38 -17.46 -9.21
C GLY A 255 -0.39 -17.30 -7.89
N GLN A 256 0.32 -17.35 -6.76
CA GLN A 256 -0.26 -17.18 -5.43
C GLN A 256 -0.83 -15.78 -5.23
N ALA A 257 -0.14 -14.74 -5.70
CA ALA A 257 -0.63 -13.37 -5.59
C ALA A 257 -1.92 -13.15 -6.40
N LEU A 258 -1.95 -13.62 -7.65
CA LEU A 258 -3.15 -13.53 -8.49
C LEU A 258 -4.31 -14.34 -7.91
N TRP A 259 -4.03 -15.53 -7.36
CA TRP A 259 -5.03 -16.35 -6.69
C TRP A 259 -5.64 -15.64 -5.48
N ALA A 260 -4.83 -15.05 -4.60
CA ALA A 260 -5.32 -14.36 -3.41
C ALA A 260 -6.23 -13.18 -3.78
N VAL A 261 -5.84 -12.35 -4.75
CA VAL A 261 -6.67 -11.22 -5.21
C VAL A 261 -7.96 -11.70 -5.88
N ARG A 262 -7.90 -12.78 -6.68
CA ARG A 262 -9.06 -13.32 -7.40
C ARG A 262 -10.10 -13.99 -6.51
N THR A 263 -9.69 -14.56 -5.40
CA THR A 263 -10.54 -15.36 -4.51
C THR A 263 -11.08 -14.58 -3.31
N THR A 264 -10.69 -13.31 -3.18
CA THR A 264 -11.10 -12.44 -2.07
C THR A 264 -11.78 -11.17 -2.60
N SER A 265 -12.47 -10.43 -1.72
CA SER A 265 -13.22 -9.22 -2.10
C SER A 265 -12.72 -7.94 -1.44
N THR A 266 -11.77 -8.04 -0.51
CA THR A 266 -11.20 -6.91 0.21
C THR A 266 -9.68 -7.03 0.31
N PHE A 267 -9.00 -5.89 0.42
CA PHE A 267 -7.55 -5.85 0.65
C PHE A 267 -7.16 -6.67 1.88
N GLU A 268 -7.91 -6.55 2.98
CA GLU A 268 -7.66 -7.30 4.20
C GLU A 268 -7.75 -8.82 4.00
N GLN A 269 -8.79 -9.30 3.32
CA GLN A 269 -8.92 -10.72 3.04
C GLN A 269 -7.79 -11.22 2.14
N ALA A 270 -7.36 -10.44 1.15
CA ALA A 270 -6.24 -10.80 0.27
C ALA A 270 -4.95 -10.98 1.07
N MET A 271 -4.63 -10.05 1.99
CA MET A 271 -3.44 -10.14 2.84
C MET A 271 -3.49 -11.34 3.77
N ARG A 272 -4.60 -11.53 4.50
CA ARG A 272 -4.77 -12.70 5.38
C ARG A 272 -4.58 -14.01 4.62
N THR A 273 -5.30 -14.13 3.50
CA THR A 273 -5.31 -15.33 2.65
C THR A 273 -3.91 -15.67 2.13
N VAL A 274 -3.16 -14.68 1.65
CA VAL A 274 -1.86 -14.94 1.05
C VAL A 274 -0.77 -15.21 2.10
N ILE A 275 -0.77 -14.50 3.24
CA ILE A 275 0.21 -14.74 4.31
C ILE A 275 -0.01 -16.12 4.93
N ASP A 276 -1.27 -16.57 5.05
CA ASP A 276 -1.59 -17.89 5.58
C ASP A 276 -1.22 -19.06 4.64
N LEU A 277 -0.73 -18.80 3.41
CA LEU A 277 -0.06 -19.84 2.62
C LEU A 277 1.27 -20.28 3.26
N GLY A 278 1.90 -19.42 4.06
CA GLY A 278 3.24 -19.63 4.59
C GLY A 278 4.33 -19.54 3.52
N GLY A 279 5.54 -19.99 3.84
CA GLY A 279 6.67 -19.89 2.91
C GLY A 279 7.23 -18.47 2.82
N ASP A 280 7.36 -17.95 1.61
CA ASP A 280 8.01 -16.66 1.31
C ASP A 280 7.00 -15.50 1.45
N THR A 281 6.55 -15.28 2.69
CA THR A 281 5.29 -14.57 2.98
C THR A 281 5.37 -13.07 2.77
N ASP A 282 6.49 -12.42 3.08
CA ASP A 282 6.73 -11.00 2.78
C ASP A 282 6.65 -10.73 1.28
N THR A 283 7.38 -11.48 0.44
CA THR A 283 7.38 -11.24 -1.00
C THR A 283 6.04 -11.52 -1.66
N VAL A 284 5.41 -12.66 -1.36
CA VAL A 284 4.10 -12.95 -1.95
C VAL A 284 3.03 -11.96 -1.47
N ALA A 285 3.11 -11.51 -0.21
CA ALA A 285 2.21 -10.47 0.30
C ALA A 285 2.51 -9.09 -0.29
N ALA A 286 3.77 -8.73 -0.56
CA ALA A 286 4.13 -7.48 -1.22
C ALA A 286 3.57 -7.42 -2.65
N VAL A 287 3.73 -8.50 -3.43
CA VAL A 287 3.16 -8.58 -4.79
C VAL A 287 1.64 -8.57 -4.73
N THR A 288 1.02 -9.37 -3.84
CA THR A 288 -0.45 -9.36 -3.65
C THR A 288 -0.95 -7.99 -3.25
N GLY A 289 -0.25 -7.32 -2.33
CA GLY A 289 -0.60 -6.02 -1.79
C GLY A 289 -0.52 -4.93 -2.84
N SER A 290 0.45 -5.03 -3.75
CA SER A 290 0.53 -4.11 -4.89
C SER A 290 -0.68 -4.23 -5.84
N ILE A 291 -1.13 -5.45 -6.14
CA ILE A 291 -2.26 -5.71 -7.04
C ILE A 291 -3.58 -5.38 -6.33
N ALA A 292 -3.79 -5.88 -5.11
CA ALA A 292 -4.99 -5.62 -4.32
C ALA A 292 -5.13 -4.13 -3.98
N GLY A 293 -4.02 -3.47 -3.66
CA GLY A 293 -3.97 -2.04 -3.38
C GLY A 293 -4.28 -1.19 -4.62
N ALA A 294 -3.80 -1.59 -5.80
CA ALA A 294 -4.21 -0.98 -7.06
C ALA A 294 -5.72 -1.15 -7.32
N LEU A 295 -6.29 -2.31 -6.98
CA LEU A 295 -7.69 -2.64 -7.26
C LEU A 295 -8.66 -1.92 -6.31
N HIS A 296 -8.35 -1.93 -5.02
CA HIS A 296 -9.23 -1.38 -3.99
C HIS A 296 -8.99 0.11 -3.70
N GLY A 297 -7.80 0.63 -4.02
CA GLY A 297 -7.39 1.98 -3.69
C GLY A 297 -7.07 2.17 -2.20
N VAL A 298 -6.28 3.19 -1.88
CA VAL A 298 -5.80 3.45 -0.52
C VAL A 298 -6.90 3.62 0.54
N GLN A 299 -8.08 4.12 0.15
CA GLN A 299 -9.18 4.36 1.08
C GLN A 299 -9.87 3.07 1.56
N ARG A 300 -9.58 1.92 0.95
CA ARG A 300 -10.09 0.61 1.37
C ARG A 300 -9.03 -0.27 2.05
N ILE A 301 -7.90 0.34 2.43
CA ILE A 301 -6.83 -0.32 3.17
C ILE A 301 -6.99 0.04 4.66
N PRO A 302 -7.00 -0.95 5.59
CA PRO A 302 -7.13 -0.67 7.01
C PRO A 302 -6.04 0.27 7.55
N VAL A 303 -6.46 1.33 8.26
CA VAL A 303 -5.53 2.36 8.76
C VAL A 303 -4.61 1.85 9.86
N ARG A 304 -4.99 0.76 10.53
CA ARG A 304 -4.15 0.05 11.49
C ARG A 304 -2.90 -0.59 10.85
N TRP A 305 -2.88 -0.75 9.52
CA TRP A 305 -1.70 -1.23 8.80
C TRP A 305 -0.92 -0.07 8.17
N THR A 306 -1.61 0.83 7.45
CA THR A 306 -0.94 1.95 6.75
C THR A 306 -0.14 2.85 7.70
N THR A 307 -0.64 3.09 8.91
CA THR A 307 -0.09 4.09 9.84
C THR A 307 1.32 3.76 10.35
N TYR A 308 1.68 2.49 10.41
CA TYR A 308 2.93 2.02 11.03
C TYR A 308 4.00 1.60 10.04
N VAL A 309 3.64 1.51 8.76
CA VAL A 309 4.60 1.19 7.70
C VAL A 309 5.73 2.21 7.67
N HIS A 310 6.95 1.71 7.78
CA HIS A 310 8.17 2.48 7.66
C HIS A 310 9.35 1.61 7.23
N GLY A 311 10.45 2.23 6.83
CA GLY A 311 11.69 1.52 6.54
C GLY A 311 12.78 2.46 6.06
N TYR A 312 13.96 1.92 5.81
CA TYR A 312 15.17 2.70 5.58
C TYR A 312 15.86 2.31 4.28
N LEU A 313 16.40 3.31 3.59
CA LEU A 313 17.20 3.13 2.41
C LEU A 313 18.51 3.90 2.54
N ARG A 314 19.63 3.21 2.36
CA ARG A 314 20.93 3.86 2.18
C ARG A 314 21.05 4.35 0.74
N MET A 315 21.28 5.66 0.60
CA MET A 315 21.40 6.34 -0.70
C MET A 315 22.86 6.31 -1.19
N PRO A 316 23.11 6.51 -2.51
CA PRO A 316 24.48 6.51 -3.06
C PRO A 316 25.43 7.54 -2.45
N ASP A 317 24.90 8.66 -1.93
CA ASP A 317 25.70 9.68 -1.22
C ASP A 317 26.06 9.29 0.23
N GLY A 318 25.65 8.10 0.66
CA GLY A 318 25.88 7.57 1.99
C GLY A 318 24.91 8.09 3.05
N SER A 319 23.90 8.89 2.68
CA SER A 319 22.80 9.24 3.59
C SER A 319 21.87 8.05 3.81
N GLN A 320 21.17 8.04 4.94
CA GLN A 320 20.11 7.08 5.23
C GLN A 320 18.78 7.83 5.18
N LYS A 321 17.93 7.46 4.23
CA LYS A 321 16.59 8.00 4.06
C LYS A 321 15.58 7.08 4.73
N GLU A 322 14.74 7.65 5.59
CA GLU A 322 13.59 6.96 6.15
C GLU A 322 12.38 7.22 5.25
N TYR A 323 11.58 6.19 5.02
CA TYR A 323 10.27 6.30 4.39
C TYR A 323 9.21 5.89 5.38
N ARG A 324 8.12 6.63 5.40
CA ARG A 324 6.89 6.35 6.14
C ARG A 324 5.70 6.38 5.19
N MET A 325 4.51 6.12 5.73
CA MET A 325 3.24 6.21 4.99
C MET A 325 3.15 7.46 4.08
N GLN A 326 3.49 8.65 4.59
CA GLN A 326 3.38 9.88 3.82
C GLN A 326 4.39 9.94 2.67
N ASP A 327 5.62 9.49 2.87
CA ASP A 327 6.63 9.45 1.82
C ASP A 327 6.23 8.48 0.70
N LEU A 328 5.67 7.32 1.05
CA LEU A 328 5.15 6.35 0.08
C LEU A 328 3.99 6.94 -0.73
N ILE A 329 3.08 7.69 -0.08
CA ILE A 329 2.01 8.41 -0.78
C ILE A 329 2.59 9.43 -1.77
N ASP A 330 3.59 10.20 -1.35
CA ASP A 330 4.20 11.23 -2.18
C ASP A 330 4.99 10.64 -3.35
N VAL A 331 5.70 9.53 -3.14
CA VAL A 331 6.36 8.78 -4.23
C VAL A 331 5.36 8.26 -5.25
N ALA A 332 4.28 7.62 -4.81
CA ALA A 332 3.24 7.14 -5.73
C ALA A 332 2.61 8.28 -6.55
N ARG A 333 2.40 9.44 -5.92
CA ARG A 333 1.89 10.65 -6.58
C ARG A 333 2.86 11.21 -7.61
N MET A 334 4.15 11.30 -7.27
CA MET A 334 5.19 11.76 -8.20
C MET A 334 5.29 10.85 -9.43
N LEU A 335 5.20 9.53 -9.25
CA LEU A 335 5.23 8.57 -10.35
C LEU A 335 4.07 8.77 -11.35
N VAL A 336 2.88 9.18 -10.90
CA VAL A 336 1.74 9.53 -11.77
C VAL A 336 1.69 11.01 -12.19
N GLY A 337 2.82 11.74 -12.06
CA GLY A 337 2.94 13.12 -12.54
C GLY A 337 2.23 14.16 -11.66
N LYS A 338 2.09 13.90 -10.36
CA LYS A 338 1.54 14.87 -9.39
C LYS A 338 2.62 15.40 -8.47
N GLU A 339 2.59 16.71 -8.26
CA GLU A 339 3.41 17.35 -7.23
C GLU A 339 3.07 16.82 -5.83
N THR A 340 4.11 16.74 -5.00
CA THR A 340 4.00 16.45 -3.57
C THR A 340 3.15 17.51 -2.90
N SER A 341 2.22 17.09 -2.05
CA SER A 341 1.37 18.03 -1.33
C SER A 341 2.04 18.36 0.01
N ARG A 342 2.73 19.50 0.11
CA ARG A 342 3.17 20.01 1.42
C ARG A 342 2.12 20.89 2.06
N MET A 343 2.11 20.96 3.39
CA MET A 343 1.19 21.83 4.12
C MET A 343 1.52 23.29 3.81
N SER A 344 0.52 24.09 3.42
CA SER A 344 0.73 25.45 2.91
C SER A 344 0.77 26.53 4.00
N TYR A 345 0.17 26.30 5.16
CA TYR A 345 0.22 27.21 6.31
C TYR A 345 -0.05 26.46 7.63
N VAL A 346 0.38 27.07 8.73
CA VAL A 346 0.17 26.58 10.11
C VAL A 346 -0.93 27.43 10.75
N GLU A 347 -1.95 26.81 11.32
CA GLU A 347 -3.01 27.52 12.03
C GLU A 347 -2.66 27.68 13.53
N PRO A 348 -3.14 28.74 14.22
CA PRO A 348 -3.02 28.80 15.67
C PRO A 348 -3.62 27.54 16.32
N PRO A 349 -2.98 27.00 17.37
CA PRO A 349 -3.38 25.74 17.97
C PRO A 349 -4.71 25.88 18.72
N VAL A 350 -5.60 24.91 18.50
CA VAL A 350 -6.93 24.82 19.12
C VAL A 350 -7.12 23.41 19.68
N GLY A 351 -7.48 23.33 20.96
CA GLY A 351 -7.59 22.06 21.68
C GLY A 351 -6.21 21.51 22.11
N PRO A 352 -6.15 20.26 22.60
CA PRO A 352 -7.25 19.29 22.65
C PRO A 352 -8.32 19.68 23.68
N LEU A 353 -9.57 19.70 23.26
CA LEU A 353 -10.72 19.94 24.14
C LEU A 353 -11.51 18.64 24.32
N LYS A 354 -11.75 18.23 25.56
CA LYS A 354 -12.59 17.05 25.85
C LYS A 354 -14.04 17.35 25.44
N VAL A 355 -14.54 16.64 24.43
CA VAL A 355 -15.91 16.77 23.90
C VAL A 355 -16.83 15.66 24.38
N HIS A 356 -16.30 14.56 24.93
CA HIS A 356 -17.11 13.49 25.51
C HIS A 356 -16.52 12.97 26.84
N PRO A 357 -17.35 12.65 27.85
CA PRO A 357 -16.87 12.13 29.14
C PRO A 357 -16.08 10.83 29.02
N ASP A 358 -16.37 9.98 28.03
CA ASP A 358 -15.62 8.74 27.75
C ASP A 358 -14.14 8.97 27.35
N GLY A 359 -13.70 10.22 27.21
CA GLY A 359 -12.30 10.55 26.92
C GLY A 359 -12.02 10.90 25.46
N VAL A 360 -13.03 11.36 24.73
CA VAL A 360 -12.87 11.85 23.34
C VAL A 360 -12.60 13.34 23.34
N HIS A 361 -11.56 13.75 22.61
CA HIS A 361 -11.14 15.14 22.43
C HIS A 361 -11.19 15.55 20.96
N ALA A 362 -11.49 16.82 20.73
CA ALA A 362 -11.37 17.48 19.43
C ALA A 362 -10.19 18.45 19.42
N ALA A 363 -9.50 18.56 18.30
CA ALA A 363 -8.43 19.53 18.10
C ALA A 363 -8.27 19.89 16.62
N ASN A 364 -7.53 20.96 16.33
CA ASN A 364 -6.86 21.12 15.04
C ASN A 364 -5.48 20.44 15.06
N LEU A 365 -4.73 20.49 13.95
CA LEU A 365 -3.45 19.78 13.85
C LEU A 365 -2.44 20.20 14.93
N ASP A 366 -2.22 21.50 15.11
CA ASP A 366 -1.23 22.00 16.06
C ASP A 366 -1.73 21.96 17.51
N GLY A 367 -3.05 21.95 17.74
CA GLY A 367 -3.64 21.63 19.03
C GLY A 367 -3.43 20.16 19.39
N ALA A 368 -3.69 19.24 18.45
CA ALA A 368 -3.48 17.80 18.66
C ALA A 368 -2.01 17.49 18.99
N ALA A 369 -1.06 18.20 18.39
CA ALA A 369 0.37 18.04 18.68
C ALA A 369 0.77 18.36 20.14
N ARG A 370 -0.13 18.98 20.91
CA ARG A 370 0.05 19.27 22.34
C ARG A 370 -0.54 18.19 23.26
N ALA A 371 -1.16 17.15 22.69
CA ALA A 371 -1.73 16.06 23.47
C ALA A 371 -0.64 15.30 24.25
N PRO A 372 -0.96 14.80 25.47
CA PRO A 372 -0.10 13.86 26.18
C PRO A 372 0.25 12.64 25.33
N ARG A 373 1.49 12.12 25.47
CA ARG A 373 2.01 11.05 24.59
C ARG A 373 1.28 9.71 24.73
N ASP A 374 0.63 9.48 25.85
CA ASP A 374 -0.17 8.30 26.17
C ASP A 374 -1.59 8.37 25.59
N HIS A 375 -2.05 9.55 25.18
CA HIS A 375 -3.28 9.70 24.39
C HIS A 375 -3.12 9.06 23.02
N ALA A 376 -4.20 8.44 22.55
CA ALA A 376 -4.30 8.01 21.17
C ALA A 376 -4.65 9.18 20.24
N VAL A 377 -4.12 9.20 19.02
CA VAL A 377 -4.35 10.28 18.05
C VAL A 377 -4.96 9.73 16.75
N VAL A 378 -6.14 10.22 16.38
CA VAL A 378 -6.79 9.93 15.10
C VAL A 378 -6.65 11.15 14.19
N THR A 379 -5.73 11.04 13.23
CA THR A 379 -5.33 12.09 12.29
C THR A 379 -6.08 11.93 10.97
N LEU A 380 -6.88 12.92 10.59
CA LEU A 380 -7.71 12.93 9.37
C LEU A 380 -7.11 13.81 8.25
N CYS A 381 -5.84 14.19 8.38
CA CYS A 381 -5.09 15.02 7.44
C CYS A 381 -3.65 14.55 7.32
N MET A 382 -2.80 15.27 6.57
CA MET A 382 -1.37 15.00 6.52
C MET A 382 -0.70 15.64 7.76
N PRO A 383 -0.08 14.85 8.66
CA PRO A 383 0.50 15.39 9.90
C PRO A 383 1.98 15.76 9.78
N GLU A 384 2.65 15.33 8.70
CA GLU A 384 4.12 15.20 8.67
C GLU A 384 4.57 14.34 9.87
N ASP A 385 5.64 14.71 10.57
CA ASP A 385 6.22 13.91 11.65
C ASP A 385 5.63 14.19 13.05
N ARG A 386 4.60 15.04 13.15
CA ARG A 386 4.09 15.59 14.42
C ARG A 386 3.63 14.56 15.45
N PHE A 387 3.29 13.35 15.03
CA PHE A 387 2.72 12.32 15.91
C PHE A 387 3.55 11.05 16.02
N LEU A 388 4.81 11.05 15.56
CA LEU A 388 5.67 9.86 15.64
C LEU A 388 5.90 9.38 17.07
N GLN A 389 5.88 10.29 18.04
CA GLN A 389 5.97 9.98 19.48
C GLN A 389 4.69 9.34 20.06
N HIS A 390 3.57 9.39 19.35
CA HIS A 390 2.33 8.71 19.75
C HIS A 390 2.32 7.31 19.15
N VAL A 391 2.54 6.32 20.02
CA VAL A 391 2.51 4.90 19.63
C VAL A 391 1.10 4.50 19.17
N ASN A 392 0.07 5.02 19.84
CA ASN A 392 -1.33 4.76 19.51
C ASN A 392 -1.83 5.87 18.59
N ARG A 393 -1.75 5.66 17.28
CA ARG A 393 -2.20 6.66 16.32
C ARG A 393 -2.81 6.00 15.10
N ARG A 394 -3.71 6.71 14.42
CA ARG A 394 -4.25 6.31 13.12
C ARG A 394 -4.20 7.50 12.17
N GLN A 395 -3.57 7.30 11.03
CA GLN A 395 -3.55 8.29 9.95
C GLN A 395 -4.54 7.86 8.87
N ILE A 396 -5.61 8.64 8.73
CA ILE A 396 -6.77 8.31 7.93
C ILE A 396 -6.85 9.29 6.75
N PHE A 397 -6.89 8.73 5.55
CA PHE A 397 -6.91 9.51 4.32
C PHE A 397 -8.34 9.94 3.98
N ILE A 398 -8.74 11.14 4.44
CA ILE A 398 -10.02 11.79 4.07
C ILE A 398 -9.74 13.12 3.40
N ARG A 399 -10.42 13.37 2.28
CA ARG A 399 -10.32 14.64 1.55
C ARG A 399 -11.52 15.52 1.84
N ASP A 400 -11.22 16.75 2.24
CA ASP A 400 -12.19 17.81 2.51
C ASP A 400 -12.57 18.54 1.20
N LYS A 401 -13.19 17.79 0.28
CA LYS A 401 -13.66 18.25 -1.04
C LYS A 401 -14.91 17.48 -1.40
N GLU A 402 -15.78 18.09 -2.21
CA GLU A 402 -16.97 17.42 -2.72
C GLU A 402 -16.63 16.17 -3.56
N ASN A 403 -17.55 15.21 -3.60
CA ASN A 403 -17.44 13.96 -4.34
C ASN A 403 -17.12 14.24 -5.83
N PRO A 404 -16.23 13.49 -6.53
CA PRO A 404 -15.65 12.16 -6.24
C PRO A 404 -14.34 12.17 -5.41
N ALA A 405 -14.12 13.14 -4.51
CA ALA A 405 -12.85 13.23 -3.77
C ALA A 405 -12.61 12.11 -2.73
N ASN A 406 -13.61 11.28 -2.42
CA ASN A 406 -13.48 10.10 -1.57
C ASN A 406 -14.22 8.92 -2.25
N GLU A 407 -13.53 7.80 -2.51
CA GLU A 407 -14.10 6.63 -3.21
C GLU A 407 -14.98 5.76 -2.31
N ASP A 408 -14.68 5.70 -1.01
CA ASP A 408 -15.40 4.86 -0.06
C ASP A 408 -15.44 5.50 1.32
N LEU A 409 -16.29 6.52 1.45
CA LEU A 409 -16.41 7.27 2.70
C LEU A 409 -16.94 6.37 3.84
N LEU A 410 -17.81 5.40 3.52
CA LEU A 410 -18.34 4.45 4.49
C LEU A 410 -17.24 3.62 5.13
N PHE A 411 -16.37 3.00 4.33
CA PHE A 411 -15.23 2.23 4.86
C PHE A 411 -14.33 3.12 5.73
N VAL A 412 -13.94 4.29 5.21
CA VAL A 412 -12.96 5.16 5.87
C VAL A 412 -13.50 5.70 7.21
N VAL A 413 -14.77 6.11 7.25
CA VAL A 413 -15.39 6.60 8.48
C VAL A 413 -15.62 5.45 9.46
N ARG A 414 -16.00 4.27 8.99
CA ARG A 414 -16.12 3.08 9.84
C ARG A 414 -14.78 2.72 10.50
N ASP A 415 -13.71 2.66 9.72
CA ASP A 415 -12.37 2.34 10.21
C ASP A 415 -11.88 3.39 11.23
N ALA A 416 -12.22 4.67 11.02
CA ALA A 416 -11.97 5.74 11.98
C ALA A 416 -12.73 5.56 13.31
N VAL A 417 -14.03 5.26 13.23
CA VAL A 417 -14.91 5.07 14.40
C VAL A 417 -14.47 3.84 15.20
N GLU A 418 -14.16 2.73 14.52
CA GLU A 418 -13.70 1.50 15.14
C GLU A 418 -12.33 1.68 15.82
N ALA A 419 -11.44 2.49 15.24
CA ALA A 419 -10.19 2.86 15.89
C ALA A 419 -10.40 3.70 17.16
N ILE A 420 -11.33 4.66 17.15
CA ILE A 420 -11.68 5.43 18.35
C ILE A 420 -12.17 4.48 19.43
N ASP A 421 -13.14 3.62 19.12
CA ASP A 421 -13.71 2.67 20.08
C ASP A 421 -12.67 1.69 20.63
N ALA A 422 -11.76 1.19 19.78
CA ALA A 422 -10.69 0.30 20.21
C ALA A 422 -9.73 0.98 21.20
N PHE A 423 -9.32 2.23 20.95
CA PHE A 423 -8.46 2.95 21.90
C PHE A 423 -9.18 3.32 23.20
N LEU A 424 -10.47 3.68 23.13
CA LEU A 424 -11.28 3.92 24.33
C LEU A 424 -11.42 2.63 25.16
N ALA A 425 -11.61 1.48 24.53
CA ALA A 425 -11.69 0.18 25.19
C ALA A 425 -10.37 -0.21 25.89
N GLU A 426 -9.23 0.30 25.42
CA GLU A 426 -7.93 0.20 26.10
C GLU A 426 -7.76 1.18 27.27
N GLY A 427 -8.77 2.00 27.58
CA GLY A 427 -8.73 3.01 28.63
C GLY A 427 -7.95 4.27 28.25
N ARG A 428 -7.74 4.53 26.95
CA ARG A 428 -7.01 5.70 26.48
C ARG A 428 -7.94 6.88 26.24
N GLU A 429 -7.43 8.08 26.47
CA GLU A 429 -8.02 9.29 25.91
C GLU A 429 -7.69 9.36 24.42
N VAL A 430 -8.64 9.78 23.58
CA VAL A 430 -8.52 9.80 22.11
C VAL A 430 -8.69 11.21 21.59
N VAL A 431 -7.69 11.71 20.86
CA VAL A 431 -7.74 13.01 20.18
C VAL A 431 -8.06 12.81 18.71
N VAL A 432 -9.20 13.32 18.26
CA VAL A 432 -9.61 13.32 16.85
C VAL A 432 -9.36 14.70 16.26
N HIS A 433 -8.67 14.76 15.13
CA HIS A 433 -8.34 16.05 14.51
C HIS A 433 -8.19 15.96 12.99
N CYS A 434 -8.33 17.12 12.35
CA CYS A 434 -7.90 17.38 10.98
C CYS A 434 -7.08 18.68 10.98
N HIS A 435 -6.68 19.17 9.81
CA HIS A 435 -5.80 20.34 9.71
C HIS A 435 -6.32 21.54 10.52
N GLY A 436 -7.55 22.00 10.23
CA GLY A 436 -8.18 23.10 10.97
C GLY A 436 -9.10 22.66 12.10
N GLY A 437 -9.24 21.36 12.38
CA GLY A 437 -10.19 20.85 13.38
C GLY A 437 -11.66 21.03 13.03
N ARG A 438 -12.00 21.41 11.79
CA ARG A 438 -13.36 21.78 11.36
C ARG A 438 -14.09 20.58 10.71
N SER A 439 -14.40 20.66 9.41
CA SER A 439 -15.20 19.69 8.63
C SER A 439 -14.90 18.19 8.88
N ARG A 440 -13.72 17.68 8.52
CA ARG A 440 -13.37 16.25 8.71
C ARG A 440 -13.42 15.77 10.16
N THR A 441 -13.00 16.62 11.10
CA THR A 441 -13.07 16.30 12.54
C THR A 441 -14.52 16.14 12.96
N GLY A 442 -15.39 17.05 12.51
CA GLY A 442 -16.82 16.97 12.76
C GLY A 442 -17.50 15.79 12.09
N LEU A 443 -17.09 15.39 10.89
CA LEU A 443 -17.59 14.18 10.23
C LEU A 443 -17.38 12.95 11.12
N VAL A 444 -16.14 12.69 11.54
CA VAL A 444 -15.79 11.48 12.31
C VAL A 444 -16.38 11.52 13.72
N LEU A 445 -16.35 12.67 14.40
CA LEU A 445 -16.93 12.78 15.75
C LEU A 445 -18.45 12.58 15.76
N LYS A 446 -19.17 13.13 14.76
CA LYS A 446 -20.61 12.87 14.63
C LYS A 446 -20.88 11.41 14.29
N ALA A 447 -20.14 10.83 13.35
CA ALA A 447 -20.27 9.41 12.99
C ALA A 447 -20.08 8.48 14.19
N TRP A 448 -19.03 8.74 14.99
CA TRP A 448 -18.76 8.02 16.23
C TRP A 448 -19.92 8.16 17.23
N TYR A 449 -20.40 9.38 17.46
CA TYR A 449 -21.51 9.64 18.39
C TYR A 449 -22.80 8.93 17.95
N MET A 450 -23.14 8.99 16.65
CA MET A 450 -24.29 8.28 16.08
C MET A 450 -24.17 6.76 16.29
N SER A 451 -23.00 6.18 16.03
CA SER A 451 -22.76 4.74 16.21
C SER A 451 -22.87 4.33 17.69
N ARG A 452 -22.27 5.11 18.59
CA ARG A 452 -22.19 4.82 20.02
C ARG A 452 -23.55 4.93 20.72
N HIS A 453 -24.33 5.95 20.39
CA HIS A 453 -25.57 6.29 21.10
C HIS A 453 -26.83 5.96 20.30
N GLY A 454 -26.71 5.69 19.01
CA GLY A 454 -27.86 5.55 18.11
C GLY A 454 -28.61 6.83 17.87
N ALA A 455 -27.89 7.94 17.99
CA ALA A 455 -28.43 9.26 17.75
C ALA A 455 -28.68 9.45 16.25
N SER A 456 -29.69 10.26 15.92
CA SER A 456 -29.83 10.80 14.57
C SER A 456 -28.65 11.73 14.24
N HIS A 457 -28.47 12.03 12.96
CA HIS A 457 -27.48 13.02 12.55
C HIS A 457 -27.78 14.40 13.15
N ASP A 458 -29.04 14.83 13.22
CA ASP A 458 -29.42 16.10 13.88
C ASP A 458 -29.03 16.15 15.36
N GLU A 459 -29.24 15.05 16.09
CA GLU A 459 -28.85 14.93 17.50
C GLU A 459 -27.32 14.98 17.65
N ALA A 460 -26.58 14.27 16.80
CA ALA A 460 -25.12 14.30 16.78
C ALA A 460 -24.57 15.69 16.40
N HIS A 461 -25.25 16.37 15.48
CA HIS A 461 -24.92 17.74 15.07
C HIS A 461 -25.11 18.73 16.22
N ALA A 462 -26.26 18.68 16.91
CA ALA A 462 -26.53 19.51 18.07
C ALA A 462 -25.54 19.22 19.22
N TRP A 463 -25.23 17.94 19.46
CA TRP A 463 -24.23 17.52 20.45
C TRP A 463 -22.87 18.17 20.19
N LEU A 464 -22.34 18.04 18.97
CA LEU A 464 -21.01 18.52 18.63
C LEU A 464 -20.95 20.05 18.62
N ARG A 465 -21.95 20.73 18.04
CA ARG A 465 -22.00 22.20 18.00
C ARG A 465 -21.98 22.83 19.39
N GLY A 466 -22.58 22.17 20.39
CA GLY A 466 -22.55 22.64 21.78
C GLY A 466 -21.22 22.39 22.52
N ARG A 467 -20.25 21.71 21.92
CA ARG A 467 -19.01 21.24 22.58
C ARG A 467 -17.72 21.58 21.84
N TRP A 468 -17.80 21.82 20.53
CA TRP A 468 -16.67 22.16 19.69
C TRP A 468 -17.01 23.33 18.79
N GLU A 469 -16.69 24.55 19.26
CA GLU A 469 -17.06 25.80 18.58
C GLU A 469 -16.37 26.01 17.22
N HIS A 470 -15.29 25.27 16.94
CA HIS A 470 -14.55 25.33 15.69
C HIS A 470 -15.10 24.40 14.59
N TYR A 471 -16.19 23.69 14.87
CA TYR A 471 -16.86 22.82 13.92
C TYR A 471 -17.56 23.61 12.80
N GLU A 472 -17.41 23.14 11.55
CA GLU A 472 -18.01 23.74 10.36
C GLU A 472 -18.63 22.66 9.45
N THR A 473 -19.62 23.07 8.64
CA THR A 473 -20.42 22.16 7.77
C THR A 473 -20.32 22.51 6.28
N TRP A 474 -19.23 23.12 5.84
CA TRP A 474 -19.13 23.58 4.44
C TRP A 474 -19.08 22.44 3.40
N THR A 475 -18.76 21.20 3.81
CA THR A 475 -18.69 20.04 2.91
C THR A 475 -20.03 19.32 2.92
N GLN A 476 -20.85 19.61 1.91
CA GLN A 476 -22.24 19.12 1.88
C GLN A 476 -22.29 17.60 1.75
N SER A 477 -21.41 17.00 0.96
CA SER A 477 -21.33 15.53 0.84
C SER A 477 -21.07 14.80 2.15
N PHE A 478 -20.44 15.44 3.15
CA PHE A 478 -20.30 14.84 4.48
C PHE A 478 -21.58 14.92 5.31
N TRP A 479 -22.41 15.92 5.07
CA TRP A 479 -23.73 16.02 5.66
C TRP A 479 -24.62 14.91 5.10
N ASP A 480 -24.76 14.86 3.77
CA ASP A 480 -25.60 13.90 3.07
C ASP A 480 -25.19 12.44 3.41
N PHE A 481 -23.89 12.16 3.44
CA PHE A 481 -23.36 10.86 3.86
C PHE A 481 -23.80 10.44 5.28
N LEU A 482 -23.79 11.39 6.23
CA LEU A 482 -24.20 11.09 7.61
C LEU A 482 -25.71 10.86 7.71
N GLU A 483 -26.48 11.64 6.96
CA GLU A 483 -27.95 11.56 6.95
C GLU A 483 -28.43 10.25 6.32
N ASP A 484 -27.82 9.84 5.21
CA ASP A 484 -28.26 8.69 4.42
C ASP A 484 -27.47 7.41 4.72
N GLU A 485 -26.24 7.32 4.21
CA GLU A 485 -25.45 6.09 4.18
C GLU A 485 -25.04 5.64 5.60
N TRP A 486 -24.56 6.58 6.42
CA TRP A 486 -24.13 6.26 7.79
C TRP A 486 -25.31 5.91 8.69
N THR A 487 -26.44 6.60 8.57
CA THR A 487 -27.67 6.25 9.30
C THR A 487 -28.13 4.83 8.98
N ALA A 488 -28.13 4.45 7.69
CA ALA A 488 -28.45 3.09 7.29
C ALA A 488 -27.46 2.06 7.87
N HIS A 489 -26.16 2.38 7.90
CA HIS A 489 -25.15 1.53 8.51
C HIS A 489 -25.37 1.32 10.03
N VAL A 490 -25.65 2.39 10.78
CA VAL A 490 -25.89 2.32 12.23
C VAL A 490 -27.18 1.53 12.54
N ALA A 491 -28.24 1.69 11.74
CA ALA A 491 -29.46 0.92 11.87
C ALA A 491 -29.21 -0.58 11.62
N GLY A 492 -28.42 -0.92 10.59
CA GLY A 492 -28.05 -2.31 10.27
C GLY A 492 -27.21 -3.00 11.34
N LYS A 493 -26.40 -2.28 12.12
CA LYS A 493 -25.65 -2.83 13.27
C LYS A 493 -26.55 -3.22 14.46
N ARG A 494 -27.80 -2.74 14.50
CA ARG A 494 -28.74 -2.94 15.63
C ARG A 494 -29.81 -3.99 15.37
N ALA A 495 -30.03 -4.33 14.11
CA ALA A 495 -30.89 -5.43 13.69
C ALA A 495 -30.15 -6.77 13.84
#